data_AF-A0A368YT37-F1
#
_entry.id   AF-A0A368YT37-F1
#
_cell.length_a   1.000
_cell.length_b   1.000
_cell.length_c   1.000
_cell.angle_alpha   90.00
_cell.angle_beta   90.00
_cell.angle_gamma   90.00
#
_symmetry.space_group_name_H-M   'P 1'
#
loop_
_entity.id
_entity.type
_entity.pdbx_description
1 polymer ?
#
loop_
_entity_poly.entity_id
_entity_poly.type
_entity_poly.pdbx_seq_one_letter_code
_entity_poly.pdbx_strand_id
1 'polypeptide(L)'
;MRGRDKAGNLATTLPRGGSGRPMAQYDRLPAELRLWLAGAALPWSAASALRLWRRALREAGGDISRARARLDRAEARMLTREAARIWGAAHPLATHEMAGAGP
;
A
#
# COMPACT_ATOMS: atom_id res chain seq x y z
N MET A 1 26.92 -8.73 3.03
CA MET A 1 26.09 -9.45 2.04
C MET A 1 24.74 -9.77 2.69
N ARG A 2 23.64 -9.13 2.30
CA ARG A 2 22.30 -9.43 2.89
C ARG A 2 21.51 -10.28 1.92
N GLY A 3 21.14 -11.48 2.38
CA GLY A 3 20.45 -12.52 1.66
C GLY A 3 19.12 -12.05 1.09
N ARG A 4 18.89 -12.46 -0.15
CA ARG A 4 17.66 -12.24 -0.92
C ARG A 4 16.76 -13.43 -0.62
N ASP A 5 15.83 -13.28 0.32
CA ASP A 5 14.93 -14.36 0.70
C ASP A 5 13.93 -14.65 -0.43
N LYS A 6 13.84 -15.93 -0.82
CA LYS A 6 13.03 -16.45 -1.93
C LYS A 6 11.56 -16.00 -1.80
N ALA A 7 11.06 -15.36 -2.85
CA ALA A 7 9.64 -15.15 -3.05
C ALA A 7 8.94 -16.52 -3.18
N GLY A 8 8.01 -16.80 -2.27
CA GLY A 8 6.97 -17.82 -2.52
C GLY A 8 5.97 -17.29 -3.56
N ASN A 9 4.89 -18.03 -3.82
CA ASN A 9 3.84 -17.75 -4.83
C ASN A 9 3.03 -16.44 -4.62
N LEU A 10 3.57 -15.49 -3.85
CA LEU A 10 3.06 -14.13 -3.68
C LEU A 10 3.77 -13.23 -4.69
N ALA A 11 3.06 -12.88 -5.76
CA ALA A 11 3.53 -11.96 -6.79
C ALA A 11 3.47 -10.49 -6.30
N THR A 12 4.10 -10.16 -5.17
CA THR A 12 4.24 -8.77 -4.70
C THR A 12 5.68 -8.46 -4.34
N THR A 13 6.11 -7.23 -4.63
CA THR A 13 7.45 -6.75 -4.24
C THR A 13 7.50 -6.13 -2.85
N LEU A 14 6.36 -6.11 -2.15
CA LEU A 14 6.28 -5.59 -0.79
C LEU A 14 7.11 -6.48 0.16
N PRO A 15 8.03 -5.89 0.94
CA PRO A 15 8.86 -6.65 1.85
C PRO A 15 8.01 -7.31 2.94
N ARG A 16 8.19 -8.62 3.14
CA ARG A 16 7.62 -9.30 4.30
C ARG A 16 8.29 -8.77 5.56
N GLY A 17 7.49 -8.28 6.51
CA GLY A 17 7.98 -7.75 7.77
C GLY A 17 8.51 -8.85 8.69
N GLY A 18 9.83 -8.97 8.79
CA GLY A 18 10.53 -9.83 9.74
C GLY A 18 10.51 -9.26 11.16
N SER A 19 9.58 -9.75 11.97
CA SER A 19 9.63 -9.75 13.43
C SER A 19 8.65 -10.84 13.86
N GLY A 20 9.07 -11.77 14.72
CA GLY A 20 8.32 -12.96 15.10
C GLY A 20 6.97 -12.73 15.80
N ARG A 21 6.44 -11.50 15.79
CA ARG A 21 5.13 -11.12 16.32
C ARG A 21 4.39 -10.14 15.39
N PRO A 22 3.96 -10.59 14.20
CA PRO A 22 3.20 -9.75 13.27
C PRO A 22 1.85 -9.28 13.86
N MET A 23 1.15 -10.13 14.61
CA MET A 23 -0.12 -9.74 15.27
C MET A 23 0.11 -8.66 16.33
N ALA A 24 1.11 -8.81 17.20
CA ALA A 24 1.38 -7.81 18.25
C ALA A 24 1.73 -6.41 17.70
N GLN A 25 2.26 -6.32 16.48
CA GLN A 25 2.48 -5.03 15.81
C GLN A 25 1.18 -4.44 15.26
N TYR A 26 0.30 -5.29 14.73
CA TYR A 26 -1.01 -4.90 14.25
C TYR A 26 -1.91 -4.43 15.40
N ASP A 27 -1.88 -5.11 16.54
CA ASP A 27 -2.68 -4.79 17.73
C ASP A 27 -2.29 -3.45 18.36
N ARG A 28 -1.06 -2.97 18.11
CA ARG A 28 -0.56 -1.67 18.58
C ARG A 28 -0.90 -0.51 17.64
N LEU A 29 -1.56 -0.77 16.51
CA LEU A 29 -1.90 0.29 15.56
C LEU A 29 -3.09 1.13 16.08
N PRO A 30 -3.12 2.43 15.77
CA PRO A 30 -4.31 3.26 16.02
C PRO A 30 -5.55 2.66 15.38
N ALA A 31 -6.70 2.76 16.06
CA ALA A 31 -7.96 2.17 15.58
C ALA A 31 -8.31 2.62 14.15
N GLU A 32 -8.19 3.91 13.85
CA GLU A 32 -8.42 4.48 12.52
C GLU A 32 -7.53 3.87 11.44
N LEU A 33 -6.26 3.61 11.78
CA LEU A 33 -5.33 2.97 10.86
C LEU A 33 -5.69 1.49 10.64
N ARG A 34 -6.18 0.80 11.66
CA ARG A 34 -6.64 -0.60 11.52
C ARG A 34 -7.88 -0.68 10.63
N LEU A 35 -8.84 0.24 10.82
CA LEU A 35 -10.04 0.33 9.99
C LEU A 35 -9.68 0.58 8.53
N TRP A 36 -8.73 1.48 8.27
CA TRP A 36 -8.21 1.70 6.93
C TRP A 36 -7.54 0.44 6.36
N LEU A 37 -6.67 -0.22 7.14
CA LEU A 37 -5.99 -1.44 6.71
C LEU A 37 -6.95 -2.61 6.40
N ALA A 38 -8.08 -2.70 7.10
CA ALA A 38 -9.09 -3.72 6.85
C ALA A 38 -9.77 -3.58 5.47
N GLY A 39 -9.78 -2.37 4.90
CA GLY A 39 -10.33 -2.10 3.57
C GLY A 39 -9.28 -1.86 2.48
N ALA A 40 -7.99 -1.91 2.83
CA ALA A 40 -6.89 -1.67 1.88
C ALA A 40 -6.78 -2.83 0.87
N ALA A 41 -6.59 -2.50 -0.41
CA ALA A 41 -6.47 -3.47 -1.48
C ALA A 41 -5.07 -4.13 -1.53
N LEU A 42 -4.04 -3.43 -1.05
CA LEU A 42 -2.67 -3.95 -1.03
C LEU A 42 -2.35 -4.64 0.30
N PRO A 43 -1.50 -5.69 0.29
CA PRO A 43 -1.03 -6.36 1.50
C PRO A 43 0.08 -5.52 2.18
N TRP A 44 -0.31 -4.40 2.79
CA TRP A 44 0.59 -3.52 3.52
C TRP A 44 1.15 -4.22 4.78
N SER A 45 2.44 -4.00 5.08
CA SER A 45 2.98 -4.35 6.40
C SER A 45 2.57 -3.30 7.45
N ALA A 46 2.29 -3.74 8.68
CA ALA A 46 1.88 -2.86 9.79
C ALA A 46 2.86 -1.71 10.02
N ALA A 47 4.18 -1.98 9.92
CA ALA A 47 5.22 -0.98 10.11
C ALA A 47 5.22 0.10 9.01
N SER A 48 5.02 -0.29 7.75
CA SER A 48 4.97 0.65 6.62
C SER A 48 3.70 1.51 6.67
N ALA A 49 2.55 0.89 6.96
CA ALA A 49 1.28 1.59 7.14
C ALA A 49 1.36 2.60 8.30
N LEU A 50 1.95 2.22 9.43
CA LEU A 50 2.14 3.11 10.58
C LEU A 50 3.05 4.30 10.27
N ARG A 51 4.15 4.07 9.54
CA ARG A 51 5.04 5.15 9.09
C ARG A 51 4.30 6.14 8.19
N LEU A 52 3.53 5.65 7.24
CA LEU A 52 2.74 6.48 6.34
C LEU A 52 1.66 7.26 7.09
N TRP A 53 0.94 6.61 7.99
CA TRP A 53 -0.08 7.21 8.87
C TRP A 53 0.45 8.37 9.69
N ARG A 54 1.57 8.18 10.40
CA ARG A 54 2.20 9.23 11.22
C ARG A 54 2.62 10.43 10.37
N ARG A 55 3.13 10.19 9.17
CA ARG A 55 3.49 11.26 8.23
C ARG A 55 2.24 12.00 7.75
N ALA A 56 1.19 11.26 7.37
CA ALA A 56 -0.06 11.82 6.89
C ALA A 56 -0.76 12.67 7.95
N LEU A 57 -0.82 12.20 9.21
CA LEU A 57 -1.37 12.98 10.33
C LEU A 57 -0.59 14.27 10.59
N ARG A 58 0.75 14.21 10.53
CA ARG A 58 1.59 15.41 10.66
C ARG A 58 1.33 16.43 9.55
N GLU A 59 1.25 15.96 8.30
CA GLU A 59 0.93 16.81 7.14
C GLU A 59 -0.50 17.38 7.20
N ALA A 60 -1.43 16.65 7.82
CA ALA A 60 -2.83 17.03 7.97
C ALA A 60 -3.14 17.87 9.21
N GLY A 61 -2.15 18.14 10.08
CA GLY A 61 -2.37 18.86 11.34
C GLY A 61 -3.25 18.10 12.34
N GLY A 62 -3.24 16.77 12.30
CA GLY A 62 -4.08 15.91 13.15
C GLY A 62 -5.45 15.56 12.59
N ASP A 63 -5.83 16.08 11.41
CA ASP A 63 -7.07 15.70 10.73
C ASP A 63 -6.99 14.25 10.19
N ILE A 64 -7.79 13.38 10.80
CA ILE A 64 -7.89 11.94 10.50
C ILE A 64 -8.38 11.71 9.07
N SER A 65 -9.37 12.49 8.60
CA SER A 65 -9.96 12.32 7.26
C SER A 65 -8.96 12.69 6.18
N ARG A 66 -8.24 13.80 6.36
CA ARG A 66 -7.15 14.20 5.46
C ARG A 66 -5.99 13.21 5.47
N ALA A 67 -5.66 12.66 6.63
CA ALA A 67 -4.66 11.61 6.75
C ALA A 67 -5.09 10.35 5.97
N ARG A 68 -6.34 9.90 6.14
CA ARG A 68 -6.89 8.76 5.40
C ARG A 68 -6.85 8.97 3.89
N ALA A 69 -7.32 10.12 3.39
CA ALA A 69 -7.26 10.44 1.97
C ALA A 69 -5.82 10.45 1.42
N ARG A 70 -4.84 10.82 2.24
CA ARG A 70 -3.41 10.76 1.88
C ARG A 70 -2.89 9.32 1.78
N LEU A 71 -3.42 8.41 2.60
CA LEU A 71 -3.13 6.98 2.53
C LEU A 71 -3.74 6.34 1.29
N ASP A 72 -5.00 6.67 0.96
CA ASP A 72 -5.68 6.17 -0.25
C ASP A 72 -4.90 6.57 -1.51
N ARG A 73 -4.42 7.82 -1.58
CA ARG A 73 -3.55 8.27 -2.69
C ARG A 73 -2.22 7.49 -2.76
N ALA A 74 -1.67 7.08 -1.62
CA ALA A 74 -0.44 6.30 -1.59
C ALA A 74 -0.68 4.86 -2.06
N GLU A 75 -1.80 4.26 -1.67
CA GLU A 75 -2.25 2.96 -2.16
C GLU A 75 -2.48 2.98 -3.67
N ALA A 76 -3.22 3.95 -4.20
CA ALA A 76 -3.44 4.08 -5.64
C ALA A 76 -2.12 4.14 -6.43
N ARG A 77 -1.15 4.95 -5.99
CA ARG A 77 0.18 5.04 -6.61
C ARG A 77 0.94 3.71 -6.57
N MET A 78 0.81 2.97 -5.48
CA MET A 78 1.48 1.69 -5.31
C MET A 78 0.82 0.59 -6.14
N LEU A 79 -0.51 0.59 -6.22
CA LEU A 79 -1.29 -0.27 -7.11
C LEU A 79 -0.89 -0.05 -8.57
N THR A 80 -0.79 1.19 -9.05
CA THR A 80 -0.35 1.47 -10.43
C THR A 80 1.04 0.89 -10.70
N ARG A 81 1.98 1.02 -9.75
CA ARG A 81 3.35 0.52 -9.89
C ARG A 81 3.42 -1.01 -9.87
N GLU A 82 2.70 -1.65 -8.95
CA GLU A 82 2.65 -3.11 -8.87
C GLU A 82 1.90 -3.69 -10.09
N ALA A 83 0.82 -3.05 -10.54
CA ALA A 83 0.06 -3.49 -11.71
C ALA A 83 0.91 -3.43 -12.99
N ALA A 84 1.64 -2.33 -13.21
CA ALA A 84 2.59 -2.23 -14.32
C ALA A 84 3.71 -3.27 -14.24
N ARG A 85 4.07 -3.73 -13.03
CA ARG A 85 5.13 -4.73 -12.83
C ARG A 85 4.65 -6.17 -13.01
N ILE A 86 3.43 -6.48 -12.58
CA ILE A 86 2.84 -7.83 -12.66
C ILE A 86 2.30 -8.09 -14.06
N TRP A 87 1.62 -7.11 -14.66
CA TRP A 87 0.91 -7.27 -15.94
C TRP A 87 1.57 -6.51 -17.12
N GLY A 88 2.62 -5.72 -16.89
CA GLY A 88 3.23 -4.90 -17.96
C GLY A 88 2.25 -3.85 -18.52
N ALA A 89 2.46 -3.40 -19.76
CA ALA A 89 1.57 -2.48 -20.47
C ALA A 89 0.19 -3.10 -20.84
N ALA A 90 -0.03 -4.37 -20.53
CA ALA A 90 -1.26 -5.10 -20.85
C ALA A 90 -2.35 -4.95 -19.76
N HIS A 91 -2.11 -4.16 -18.70
CA HIS A 91 -3.12 -3.94 -17.67
C HIS A 91 -4.25 -3.00 -18.18
N PRO A 92 -5.53 -3.38 -18.08
CA PRO A 92 -6.64 -2.60 -18.65
C PRO A 92 -6.78 -1.18 -18.07
N LEU A 93 -6.29 -0.91 -16.85
CA LEU A 93 -6.23 0.48 -16.32
C LEU A 93 -5.14 1.35 -16.97
N ALA A 94 -4.09 0.77 -17.56
CA ALA A 94 -3.11 1.50 -18.35
C ALA A 94 -3.63 1.76 -19.77
N THR A 95 -4.43 0.85 -20.31
CA THR A 95 -5.04 0.96 -21.64
C THR A 95 -6.19 1.96 -21.68
N HIS A 96 -6.96 2.13 -20.60
CA HIS A 96 -8.07 3.09 -20.56
C HIS A 96 -7.62 4.56 -20.69
N GLU A 97 -6.34 4.88 -20.51
CA GLU A 97 -5.81 6.24 -20.75
C GLU A 97 -5.65 6.56 -22.25
N MET A 98 -5.59 5.54 -23.14
CA MET A 98 -5.44 5.75 -24.59
C MET A 98 -6.74 5.60 -25.40
N ALA A 99 -7.83 5.14 -24.79
CA ALA A 99 -9.09 4.88 -25.49
C ALA A 99 -10.07 6.08 -25.50
N GLY A 100 -9.59 7.28 -25.13
CA GLY A 100 -10.38 8.53 -25.16
C GLY A 100 -10.31 9.32 -26.47
N ALA A 101 -9.47 8.91 -27.43
CA ALA A 101 -9.43 9.50 -28.77
C ALA A 101 -10.24 8.64 -29.73
N GLY A 102 -11.57 8.78 -29.66
CA GLY A 102 -12.49 8.30 -30.70
C GLY A 102 -12.44 9.21 -31.95
N PRO A 103 -12.96 8.72 -33.09
CA PRO A 103 -12.72 9.24 -34.44
C PRO A 103 -13.27 10.64 -34.72
#